data_AF-A0AAW1L8N0-F1
#
_entry.id   AF-A0AAW1L8N0-F1
#
_cell.length_a   1.000
_cell.length_b   1.000
_cell.length_c   1.000
_cell.angle_alpha   90.00
_cell.angle_beta   90.00
_cell.angle_gamma   90.00
#
_symmetry.space_group_name_H-M   'P 1'
#
loop_
_entity.id
_entity.type
_entity.pdbx_description
1 polymer ?
#
loop_
_entity_poly.entity_id
_entity_poly.type
_entity_poly.pdbx_seq_one_letter_code
_entity_poly.pdbx_strand_id
1 'polypeptide(L)'
;MFLKFVTSCSKPPLLGFAHLEPPFSIRCVEVGDDEDTGDTIGSVIRGFFTIRKKDPLNRLPTSSTCFNLLKLPNYQKKSTLREKLRYAVTCNTGFELS
;
A
#
# COMPACT_ATOMS: atom_id res chain seq x y z
N MET A 1 -16.60 2.93 -2.58
CA MET A 1 -15.66 1.97 -1.95
C MET A 1 -14.31 2.59 -1.66
N PHE A 2 -13.58 3.18 -2.63
CA PHE A 2 -12.26 3.77 -2.38
C PHE A 2 -12.23 4.84 -1.29
N LEU A 3 -13.18 5.79 -1.29
CA LEU A 3 -13.21 6.84 -0.28
C LEU A 3 -13.37 6.27 1.15
N LYS A 4 -14.25 5.27 1.30
CA LYS A 4 -14.43 4.55 2.58
C LYS A 4 -13.18 3.78 2.99
N PHE A 5 -12.47 3.20 2.02
CA PHE A 5 -11.21 2.52 2.27
C PHE A 5 -10.18 3.48 2.88
N VAL A 6 -10.05 4.70 2.35
CA VAL A 6 -9.01 5.65 2.83
C VAL A 6 -9.48 6.57 3.97
N THR A 7 -10.77 6.82 4.15
CA THR A 7 -11.31 7.79 5.14
C THR A 7 -12.31 7.19 6.14
N SER A 8 -12.67 5.91 6.04
CA SER A 8 -13.80 5.28 6.75
C SER A 8 -15.20 5.82 6.38
N CYS A 9 -15.29 6.95 5.66
CA CYS A 9 -16.54 7.55 5.21
C CYS A 9 -16.80 7.24 3.73
N SER A 10 -18.03 6.87 3.38
CA SER A 10 -18.43 6.71 1.98
C SER A 10 -18.88 8.03 1.33
N LYS A 11 -19.10 9.08 2.12
CA LYS A 11 -19.59 10.39 1.66
C LYS A 11 -18.43 11.37 1.45
N PRO A 12 -18.41 12.14 0.36
CA PRO A 12 -17.41 13.19 0.18
C PRO A 12 -17.61 14.33 1.19
N PRO A 13 -16.55 15.08 1.54
CA PRO A 13 -16.67 16.27 2.38
C PRO A 13 -17.56 17.33 1.70
N LEU A 14 -18.47 17.94 2.48
CA LEU A 14 -19.42 18.93 1.96
C LEU A 14 -18.73 20.14 1.32
N LEU A 15 -17.61 20.58 1.91
CA LEU A 15 -16.81 21.71 1.43
C LEU A 15 -15.71 21.28 0.44
N GLY A 16 -15.76 20.04 -0.06
CA GLY A 16 -14.74 19.47 -0.94
C GLY A 16 -13.48 18.99 -0.20
N PHE A 17 -12.61 18.28 -0.92
CA PHE A 17 -11.45 17.59 -0.34
C PHE A 17 -10.35 18.51 0.21
N ALA A 18 -10.34 19.80 -0.16
CA ALA A 18 -9.44 20.78 0.43
C ALA A 18 -9.68 20.98 1.94
N HIS A 19 -10.90 20.67 2.40
CA HIS A 19 -11.32 20.78 3.79
C HIS A 19 -11.39 19.41 4.49
N LEU A 20 -10.80 18.37 3.90
CA LEU A 20 -10.66 17.08 4.57
C LEU A 20 -9.57 17.22 5.63
N GLU A 21 -9.87 16.85 6.88
CA GLU A 21 -8.94 16.97 8.00
C GLU A 21 -8.61 15.59 8.56
N PRO A 22 -7.33 15.14 8.46
CA PRO A 22 -6.24 15.74 7.68
C PRO A 22 -6.43 15.56 6.15
N PRO A 23 -5.68 16.30 5.30
CA PRO A 23 -5.78 16.15 3.85
C PRO A 23 -5.48 14.73 3.39
N PHE A 24 -6.17 14.28 2.33
CA PHE A 24 -5.89 12.99 1.73
C PHE A 24 -4.44 12.94 1.22
N SER A 25 -3.72 11.90 1.61
CA SER A 25 -2.31 11.74 1.26
C SER A 25 -2.00 10.33 0.76
N ILE A 26 -1.01 10.22 -0.12
CA ILE A 26 -0.49 8.95 -0.61
C ILE A 26 0.98 8.88 -0.21
N ARG A 27 1.36 7.83 0.51
CA ARG A 27 2.75 7.53 0.83
C ARG A 27 3.18 6.28 0.07
N CYS A 28 4.17 6.46 -0.79
CA CYS A 28 4.87 5.36 -1.41
C CYS A 28 5.72 4.64 -0.36
N VAL A 29 5.58 3.32 -0.25
CA VAL A 29 6.38 2.50 0.66
C VAL A 29 7.29 1.60 -0.15
N GLU A 30 8.58 1.65 0.18
CA GLU A 30 9.50 0.60 -0.23
C GLU A 30 9.16 -0.65 0.55
N VAL A 31 9.05 -1.75 -0.17
CA VAL A 31 8.82 -3.06 0.42
C VAL A 31 10.15 -3.78 0.32
N GLY A 32 10.75 -4.09 1.47
CA GLY A 32 11.87 -5.01 1.52
C GLY A 32 11.47 -6.36 0.94
N ASP A 33 12.44 -7.13 0.46
CA ASP A 33 12.24 -8.51 0.03
C ASP A 33 11.97 -9.45 1.23
N ASP A 34 11.24 -8.98 2.24
CA ASP A 34 10.85 -9.73 3.42
C ASP A 34 9.70 -10.66 3.04
N GLU A 35 10.02 -11.64 2.19
CA GLU A 35 9.55 -13.00 2.41
C GLU A 35 10.37 -13.54 3.58
N ASP A 36 9.67 -13.95 4.64
CA ASP A 36 10.21 -14.54 5.87
C ASP A 36 10.87 -15.91 5.56
N THR A 37 11.91 -15.92 4.74
CA THR A 37 12.73 -17.09 4.41
C THR A 37 14.02 -16.97 5.21
N GLY A 38 14.00 -17.57 6.40
CA GLY A 38 15.07 -17.49 7.39
C GLY A 38 16.48 -17.76 6.88
N ASP A 39 17.44 -17.10 7.52
CA ASP A 39 18.77 -17.56 7.91
C ASP A 39 19.54 -18.50 6.97
N THR A 40 19.58 -18.20 5.66
CA THR A 40 20.46 -18.93 4.74
C THR A 40 21.61 -18.05 4.23
N ILE A 41 22.76 -18.70 4.03
CA ILE A 41 23.99 -18.20 3.40
C ILE A 41 23.74 -17.42 2.09
N GLY A 42 22.57 -17.56 1.46
CA GLY A 42 22.14 -16.76 0.32
C GLY A 42 22.00 -15.25 0.57
N SER A 43 21.82 -14.81 1.83
CA SER A 43 21.63 -13.39 2.15
C SER A 43 22.87 -12.53 1.86
N VAL A 44 24.08 -13.07 2.06
CA VAL A 44 25.33 -12.34 1.76
C VAL A 44 25.63 -12.28 0.26
N ILE A 45 25.14 -13.25 -0.53
CA ILE A 45 25.32 -13.27 -2.00
C ILE A 45 24.36 -12.27 -2.66
N ARG A 46 23.15 -12.09 -2.12
CA ARG A 46 22.16 -11.10 -2.59
C ARG A 46 22.63 -9.66 -2.39
N GLY A 47 23.42 -9.39 -1.34
CA GLY A 47 24.06 -8.10 -1.10
C GLY A 47 25.05 -7.69 -2.20
N PHE A 48 25.63 -8.65 -2.93
CA PHE A 48 26.54 -8.38 -4.05
C PHE A 48 25.83 -8.25 -5.42
N PHE A 49 24.54 -8.59 -5.54
CA PHE A 49 23.80 -8.65 -6.82
C PHE A 49 22.52 -7.78 -6.85
N THR A 50 22.44 -6.70 -6.07
CA THR A 50 21.23 -5.87 -5.84
C THR A 50 20.77 -4.98 -7.02
N ILE A 51 20.87 -5.47 -8.27
CA ILE A 51 20.56 -4.70 -9.50
C ILE A 51 19.13 -4.92 -10.04
N ARG A 52 18.30 -5.78 -9.43
CA ARG A 52 16.93 -6.04 -9.91
C ARG A 52 15.90 -5.82 -8.80
N LYS A 53 15.34 -4.60 -8.69
CA LYS A 53 14.14 -4.31 -7.87
C LYS A 53 12.98 -5.17 -8.40
N LYS A 54 12.54 -6.18 -7.62
CA LYS A 54 11.39 -7.05 -7.96
C LYS A 54 10.08 -6.35 -7.57
N ASP A 55 9.00 -6.60 -8.32
CA ASP A 55 7.66 -6.14 -7.93
C ASP A 55 7.26 -6.77 -6.58
N PRO A 56 6.73 -5.99 -5.61
CA PRO A 56 6.24 -6.52 -4.34
C PRO A 56 4.88 -7.21 -4.52
N LEU A 57 4.87 -8.34 -5.23
CA LEU A 57 3.67 -9.04 -5.71
C LEU A 57 2.74 -9.50 -4.58
N ASN A 58 3.29 -9.79 -3.40
CA ASN A 58 2.53 -10.31 -2.25
C ASN A 58 1.95 -9.22 -1.36
N ARG A 59 2.30 -7.95 -1.58
CA ARG A 59 1.89 -6.85 -0.70
C ARG A 59 0.72 -6.11 -1.29
N LEU A 60 -0.28 -5.84 -0.46
CA LEU A 60 -1.47 -5.06 -0.80
C LEU A 60 -1.32 -3.63 -0.28
N PRO A 61 -1.96 -2.65 -0.93
CA PRO A 61 -2.06 -1.32 -0.38
C PRO A 61 -2.88 -1.34 0.91
N THR A 62 -2.53 -0.47 1.85
CA THR A 62 -3.21 -0.33 3.13
C THR A 62 -3.57 1.13 3.39
N SER A 63 -4.51 1.36 4.30
CA SER A 63 -5.02 2.69 4.62
C SER A 63 -4.89 2.95 6.12
N SER A 64 -4.48 4.16 6.50
CA SER A 64 -4.62 4.67 7.85
C SER A 64 -5.74 5.71 7.85
N THR A 65 -6.95 5.26 8.13
CA THR A 65 -8.18 6.06 7.99
C THR A 65 -8.20 7.28 8.92
N CYS A 66 -7.63 7.18 10.12
CA CYS A 66 -7.47 8.33 11.03
C CYS A 66 -6.65 9.47 10.43
N PHE A 67 -5.84 9.19 9.41
CA PHE A 67 -4.96 10.16 8.75
C PHE A 67 -5.28 10.39 7.27
N ASN A 68 -6.40 9.86 6.77
CA ASN A 68 -6.75 9.88 5.34
C ASN A 68 -5.55 9.49 4.44
N LEU A 69 -4.76 8.51 4.88
CA LEU A 69 -3.48 8.15 4.27
C LEU A 69 -3.58 6.79 3.58
N LEU A 70 -3.27 6.76 2.29
CA LEU A 70 -3.06 5.54 1.51
C LEU A 70 -1.56 5.19 1.49
N LYS A 71 -1.19 4.04 2.04
CA LYS A 71 0.15 3.46 1.93
C LYS A 71 0.19 2.56 0.70
N LEU A 72 1.00 2.94 -0.27
CA LEU A 72 1.05 2.30 -1.59
C LEU A 72 2.42 1.66 -1.81
N PRO A 73 2.51 0.33 -1.93
CA PRO A 73 3.73 -0.33 -2.35
C PRO A 73 4.23 0.19 -3.70
N ASN A 74 5.55 0.27 -3.87
CA ASN A 74 6.20 0.68 -5.11
C ASN A 74 6.09 -0.39 -6.21
N TYR A 75 4.89 -0.60 -6.75
CA TYR A 75 4.66 -1.46 -7.90
C TYR A 75 5.30 -0.85 -9.16
N GLN A 76 6.04 -1.66 -9.91
CA GLN A 76 6.69 -1.26 -11.16
C GLN A 76 5.67 -1.07 -12.29
N LYS A 77 4.57 -1.82 -12.25
CA LYS A 77 3.54 -1.81 -13.30
C LYS A 77 2.23 -1.21 -12.81
N LYS A 78 1.66 -0.32 -13.64
CA LYS A 78 0.32 0.26 -13.44
C LYS A 78 -0.79 -0.80 -13.34
N SER A 79 -0.66 -1.89 -14.10
CA SER A 79 -1.63 -3.01 -14.07
C SER A 79 -1.67 -3.67 -12.69
N THR A 80 -0.50 -4.00 -12.13
CA THR A 80 -0.36 -4.58 -10.79
C THR A 80 -0.95 -3.65 -9.73
N LEU A 81 -0.62 -2.36 -9.78
CA LEU A 81 -1.20 -1.36 -8.87
C LEU A 81 -2.72 -1.36 -8.94
N ARG A 82 -3.29 -1.29 -10.15
CA ARG A 82 -4.75 -1.24 -10.35
C ARG A 82 -5.42 -2.49 -9.81
N GLU A 83 -4.87 -3.66 -10.09
CA GLU A 83 -5.41 -4.95 -9.66
C GLU A 83 -5.38 -5.08 -8.13
N LYS A 84 -4.22 -4.82 -7.51
CA LYS A 84 -4.03 -4.92 -6.06
C LYS A 84 -4.85 -3.88 -5.31
N LEU A 85 -4.93 -2.65 -5.82
CA LEU A 85 -5.77 -1.60 -5.24
C LEU A 85 -7.25 -1.93 -5.34
N ARG A 86 -7.71 -2.41 -6.50
CA ARG A 86 -9.10 -2.85 -6.66
C ARG A 86 -9.41 -3.96 -5.66
N TYR A 87 -8.56 -4.97 -5.57
CA TYR A 87 -8.70 -6.08 -4.63
C TYR A 87 -8.81 -5.57 -3.18
N ALA A 88 -7.87 -4.74 -2.72
CA ALA A 88 -7.88 -4.22 -1.34
C ALA A 88 -9.14 -3.39 -1.02
N VAL A 89 -9.59 -2.57 -1.98
CA VAL A 89 -10.80 -1.74 -1.84
C VAL A 89 -12.08 -2.57 -1.81
N THR A 90 -12.14 -3.68 -2.54
CA THR A 90 -13.32 -4.56 -2.58
C THR A 90 -13.38 -5.54 -1.42
N CYS A 91 -12.24 -6.04 -0.96
CA CYS A 91 -12.16 -7.03 0.11
C CYS A 91 -12.21 -6.39 1.51
N ASN A 92 -12.28 -5.05 1.61
CA ASN A 92 -12.34 -4.31 2.87
C ASN A 92 -11.18 -4.63 3.84
N THR A 93 -10.05 -5.14 3.32
CA THR A 93 -8.86 -5.60 4.06
C THR A 93 -8.07 -4.46 4.72
N GLY A 94 -8.54 -3.21 4.60
CA GLY A 94 -7.90 -2.02 5.17
C GLY A 94 -8.10 -1.86 6.69
N PHE A 95 -8.85 -2.76 7.34
CA PHE A 95 -9.20 -2.67 8.77
C PHE A 95 -8.60 -3.77 9.65
N GLU A 96 -7.85 -4.75 9.11
CA GLU A 96 -7.47 -5.96 9.87
C GLU A 96 -6.05 -6.01 10.45
N LEU A 97 -5.27 -4.93 10.40
CA LEU A 97 -3.88 -4.96 10.91
C LEU A 97 -3.48 -3.65 11.60
N SER A 98 -4.12 -3.34 12.73
CA SER A 98 -3.60 -2.37 13.69
C SER A 98 -3.59 -2.93 15.10
#